data_AF-A0A662U4F8-F1
#
_entry.id   AF-A0A662U4F8-F1
#
_cell.length_a   1.000
_cell.length_b   1.000
_cell.length_c   1.000
_cell.angle_alpha   90.00
_cell.angle_beta   90.00
_cell.angle_gamma   90.00
#
_symmetry.space_group_name_H-M   'P 1'
#
loop_
_entity.id
_entity.type
_entity.pdbx_description
1 polymer ?
#
loop_
_entity_poly.entity_id
_entity_poly.type
_entity_poly.pdbx_seq_one_letter_code
_entity_poly.pdbx_strand_id
1 'polypeptide(L)'
;MIRGPIKWLIVNVIAWIVGVLWILPFVGIFMTSIRPFKEIVHGWWVFEEFHPTFSKYFEALFHPSYPLWRGLINSFIIVIPSTIIPLILAALAAYAFARFSFPIKNYLFLTMLFIMTVPQQMMIIPIFFMLHNMKLLNTYLGLILVHSSWGIPWITFFLRNYFT
;
A
#
# COMPACT_ATOMS: atom_id res chain seq x y z
N MET A 1 14.45 33.38 -13.84
CA MET A 1 15.15 32.70 -12.72
C MET A 1 15.17 33.63 -11.50
N ILE A 2 14.01 33.89 -10.88
CA ILE A 2 13.94 34.85 -9.75
C ILE A 2 14.13 34.07 -8.45
N ARG A 3 15.38 33.98 -7.98
CA ARG A 3 15.76 33.52 -6.64
C ARG A 3 15.61 34.69 -5.65
N GLY A 4 14.38 35.13 -5.40
CA GLY A 4 14.08 36.17 -4.42
C GLY A 4 13.62 35.56 -3.09
N PRO A 5 13.95 36.16 -1.93
CA PRO A 5 13.52 35.69 -0.61
C PRO A 5 11.98 35.60 -0.50
N ILE A 6 11.27 36.46 -1.24
CA ILE A 6 9.80 36.48 -1.33
C ILE A 6 9.24 35.21 -1.98
N LYS A 7 9.84 34.74 -3.08
CA LYS A 7 9.39 33.50 -3.75
C LYS A 7 9.58 32.29 -2.83
N TRP A 8 10.70 32.25 -2.09
CA TRP A 8 10.96 31.20 -1.12
C TRP A 8 9.92 31.23 0.00
N LEU A 9 9.60 32.40 0.56
CA LEU A 9 8.57 32.54 1.59
C LEU A 9 7.20 32.06 1.08
N ILE A 10 6.78 32.49 -0.11
CA ILE A 10 5.51 32.07 -0.72
C ILE A 10 5.44 30.55 -0.89
N VAL A 11 6.50 29.93 -1.42
CA VAL A 11 6.55 28.48 -1.61
C VAL A 11 6.46 27.74 -0.27
N ASN A 12 7.14 28.22 0.76
CA ASN A 12 7.08 27.60 2.09
C ASN A 12 5.70 27.75 2.73
N VAL A 13 5.08 28.92 2.65
CA VAL A 13 3.72 29.14 3.17
C VAL A 13 2.72 28.22 2.48
N ILE A 14 2.78 28.11 1.15
CA ILE A 14 1.94 27.18 0.39
C ILE A 14 2.20 25.74 0.82
N ALA A 15 3.46 25.33 0.94
CA ALA A 15 3.82 23.97 1.37
C ALA A 15 3.28 23.64 2.77
N TRP A 16 3.35 24.59 3.72
CA TRP A 16 2.79 24.43 5.06
C TRP A 16 1.26 24.30 5.02
N ILE A 17 0.57 25.15 4.25
CA ILE A 17 -0.89 25.07 4.11
C ILE A 17 -1.29 23.70 3.54
N VAL A 18 -0.62 23.24 2.48
CA VAL A 18 -0.88 21.93 1.88
C VAL A 18 -0.60 20.81 2.88
N GLY A 19 0.51 20.89 3.62
CA GLY A 19 0.86 19.90 4.64
C GLY A 19 -0.17 19.81 5.76
N VAL A 20 -0.65 20.94 6.26
CA VAL A 20 -1.71 20.99 7.29
C VAL A 20 -3.02 20.40 6.77
N LEU A 21 -3.43 20.77 5.54
CA LEU A 21 -4.63 20.22 4.92
C LEU A 21 -4.54 18.69 4.71
N TRP A 22 -3.35 18.17 4.38
CA TRP A 22 -3.11 16.74 4.23
C TRP A 22 -3.14 15.96 5.56
N ILE A 23 -2.68 16.56 6.64
CA ILE A 23 -2.65 15.92 7.97
C ILE A 23 -4.03 15.92 8.62
N LEU A 24 -4.89 16.88 8.29
CA LEU A 24 -6.22 17.06 8.88
C LEU A 24 -7.09 15.78 8.95
N PRO A 25 -7.26 14.96 7.88
CA PRO A 25 -8.02 13.72 7.98
C PRO A 25 -7.39 12.68 8.95
N PHE A 26 -6.05 12.65 9.05
CA PHE A 26 -5.36 11.76 9.99
C PHE A 26 -5.56 12.20 11.44
N VAL A 27 -5.60 13.51 11.69
CA VAL A 27 -5.98 14.04 13.01
C VAL A 27 -7.39 13.59 13.36
N GLY A 28 -8.34 13.66 12.42
CA GLY A 28 -9.69 13.15 12.63
C GLY A 28 -9.73 11.67 13.01
N ILE A 29 -9.03 10.82 12.25
CA ILE A 29 -8.93 9.38 12.55
C ILE A 29 -8.32 9.15 13.94
N PHE A 30 -7.23 9.85 14.27
CA PHE A 30 -6.56 9.73 15.57
C PHE A 30 -7.47 10.17 16.73
N MET A 31 -8.18 11.29 16.57
CA MET A 31 -9.15 11.76 17.56
C MET A 31 -10.28 10.76 17.74
N THR A 32 -10.74 10.12 16.66
CA THR A 32 -11.80 9.11 16.73
C THR A 32 -11.34 7.80 17.37
N SER A 33 -10.04 7.49 17.32
CA SER A 33 -9.52 6.23 17.84
C SER A 33 -9.25 6.26 19.35
N ILE A 34 -9.00 7.45 19.91
CA ILE A 34 -8.73 7.62 21.35
C ILE A 34 -9.95 8.07 22.16
N ARG A 35 -11.02 8.55 21.51
CA ARG A 35 -12.21 9.09 22.21
C ARG A 35 -13.39 8.12 22.18
N PRO A 36 -14.24 8.09 23.24
CA PRO A 36 -15.49 7.35 23.23
C PRO A 36 -16.45 7.85 22.15
N PHE A 37 -17.21 6.94 21.51
CA PHE A 37 -18.16 7.27 20.42
C PHE A 37 -19.09 8.44 20.74
N LYS A 38 -19.59 8.54 21.98
CA LYS A 38 -20.48 9.62 22.44
C LYS A 38 -19.88 11.02 22.26
N GLU A 39 -18.58 11.17 22.41
CA GLU A 39 -17.87 12.45 22.29
C GLU A 39 -17.61 12.86 20.83
N ILE A 40 -17.75 11.93 19.88
CA ILE A 40 -17.40 12.13 18.47
C ILE A 40 -18.64 12.27 17.57
N VAL A 41 -19.85 12.08 18.12
CA VAL A 41 -21.12 12.12 17.36
C VAL A 41 -21.30 13.45 16.63
N HIS A 42 -20.89 14.55 17.25
CA HIS A 42 -21.00 15.91 16.70
C HIS A 42 -19.76 16.35 15.90
N GLY A 43 -18.77 15.47 15.75
CA GLY A 43 -17.52 15.73 15.02
C GLY A 43 -16.28 15.54 15.87
N TRP A 44 -15.20 15.08 15.25
CA TRP A 44 -13.91 14.86 15.92
C TRP A 44 -13.22 16.17 16.35
N TRP A 45 -13.63 17.29 15.74
CA TRP A 45 -13.14 18.65 16.03
C TRP A 45 -13.88 19.34 17.18
N VAL A 46 -14.88 18.71 17.79
CA VAL A 46 -15.60 19.24 18.95
C VAL A 46 -14.89 18.78 20.24
N PHE A 47 -14.48 19.73 21.09
CA PHE A 47 -13.65 19.50 22.28
C PHE A 47 -14.37 19.78 23.61
N GLU A 48 -15.70 19.85 23.62
CA GLU A 48 -16.49 20.16 24.82
C GLU A 48 -16.29 19.12 25.94
N GLU A 49 -16.25 17.84 25.57
CA GLU A 49 -15.85 16.72 26.44
C GLU A 49 -14.65 16.00 25.82
N PHE A 50 -13.57 15.81 26.58
CA PHE A 50 -12.35 15.16 26.09
C PHE A 50 -11.81 14.15 27.10
N HIS A 51 -12.20 12.88 26.94
CA HIS A 51 -11.72 11.77 27.77
C HIS A 51 -10.96 10.74 26.92
N PRO A 52 -9.65 10.94 26.68
CA PRO A 52 -8.85 10.01 25.91
C PRO A 52 -8.72 8.67 26.67
N THR A 53 -8.95 7.57 25.98
CA THR A 53 -8.85 6.22 26.49
C THR A 53 -8.20 5.28 25.48
N PHE A 54 -7.38 4.37 25.99
CA PHE A 54 -6.79 3.29 25.20
C PHE A 54 -7.54 1.96 25.37
N SER A 55 -8.64 1.93 26.12
CA SER A 55 -9.40 0.68 26.36
C SER A 55 -9.86 0.04 25.06
N LYS A 56 -10.27 0.85 24.06
CA LYS A 56 -10.69 0.37 22.74
C LYS A 56 -9.57 -0.31 21.96
N TYR A 57 -8.32 0.10 22.14
CA TYR A 57 -7.20 -0.60 21.53
C TYR A 57 -7.02 -1.98 22.15
N PHE A 58 -7.10 -2.11 23.47
CA PHE A 58 -6.96 -3.40 24.14
C PHE A 58 -8.14 -4.34 23.82
N GLU A 59 -9.37 -3.81 23.87
CA GLU A 59 -10.59 -4.52 23.47
C GLU A 59 -10.52 -5.04 22.03
N ALA A 60 -10.05 -4.20 21.09
CA ALA A 60 -9.96 -4.58 19.68
C ALA A 60 -8.78 -5.55 19.42
N LEU A 61 -7.65 -5.34 20.09
CA LEU A 61 -6.46 -6.18 19.94
C LEU A 61 -6.73 -7.61 20.43
N PHE A 62 -7.37 -7.74 21.60
CA PHE A 62 -7.64 -9.03 22.27
C PHE A 62 -9.11 -9.45 22.21
N HIS A 63 -9.87 -8.96 21.23
CA HIS A 63 -11.29 -9.27 21.12
C HIS A 63 -11.55 -10.79 21.13
N PRO A 64 -12.47 -11.33 21.95
CA PRO A 64 -12.64 -12.78 22.12
C PRO A 64 -12.94 -13.55 20.82
N SER A 65 -13.73 -12.94 19.92
CA SER A 65 -14.17 -13.58 18.68
C SER A 65 -13.34 -13.20 17.45
N TYR A 66 -12.66 -12.06 17.48
CA TYR A 66 -11.95 -11.51 16.32
C TYR A 66 -10.71 -10.72 16.76
N PRO A 67 -9.72 -11.38 17.38
CA PRO A 67 -8.56 -10.69 17.92
C PRO A 67 -7.71 -10.10 16.79
N LEU A 68 -7.59 -8.77 16.73
CA LEU A 68 -6.81 -8.09 15.70
C LEU A 68 -5.32 -8.45 15.75
N TRP A 69 -4.78 -8.89 16.90
CA TRP A 69 -3.38 -9.31 16.98
C TRP A 69 -3.05 -10.47 16.03
N ARG A 70 -4.01 -11.38 15.80
CA ARG A 70 -3.85 -12.48 14.82
C ARG A 70 -3.85 -11.93 13.40
N GLY A 71 -4.74 -10.97 13.11
CA GLY A 71 -4.77 -10.27 11.83
C GLY A 71 -3.44 -9.59 11.51
N LEU A 72 -2.85 -8.90 12.50
CA LEU A 72 -1.54 -8.26 12.35
C LEU A 72 -0.43 -9.27 12.02
N ILE A 73 -0.37 -10.39 12.74
CA ILE A 73 0.61 -11.45 12.46
C ILE A 73 0.41 -12.01 11.05
N ASN A 74 -0.84 -12.29 10.65
CA ASN A 74 -1.14 -12.77 9.31
C ASN A 74 -0.69 -11.76 8.24
N SER A 75 -0.91 -10.47 8.46
CA SER A 75 -0.42 -9.41 7.58
C SER A 75 1.10 -9.42 7.46
N PHE A 76 1.85 -9.57 8.56
CA PHE A 76 3.31 -9.67 8.50
C PHE A 76 3.78 -10.91 7.75
N ILE A 77 3.17 -12.07 8.02
CA ILE A 77 3.47 -13.34 7.34
C ILE A 77 3.28 -13.21 5.83
N ILE A 78 2.29 -12.43 5.37
CA ILE A 78 2.02 -12.23 3.95
C ILE A 78 2.93 -11.15 3.36
N VAL A 79 3.02 -9.97 3.99
CA VAL A 79 3.67 -8.77 3.42
C VAL A 79 5.17 -8.94 3.28
N ILE A 80 5.85 -9.55 4.27
CA ILE A 80 7.30 -9.73 4.25
C ILE A 80 7.76 -10.51 3.00
N PRO A 81 7.29 -11.76 2.77
CA PRO A 81 7.66 -12.49 1.56
C PRO A 81 7.09 -11.86 0.29
N SER A 82 5.88 -11.29 0.33
CA SER A 82 5.27 -10.60 -0.81
C SER A 82 5.98 -9.30 -1.21
N THR A 83 6.94 -8.84 -0.41
CA THR A 83 7.81 -7.71 -0.77
C THR A 83 9.16 -8.21 -1.25
N ILE A 84 9.76 -9.15 -0.54
CA ILE A 84 11.11 -9.66 -0.83
C ILE A 84 11.15 -10.44 -2.15
N ILE A 85 10.21 -11.37 -2.35
CA ILE A 85 10.17 -12.23 -3.54
C ILE A 85 10.08 -11.41 -4.83
N PRO A 86 9.07 -10.53 -5.01
CA PRO A 86 8.96 -9.78 -6.25
C PRO A 86 10.08 -8.76 -6.41
N LEU A 87 10.62 -8.19 -5.33
CA LEU A 87 11.75 -7.26 -5.42
C LEU A 87 12.98 -7.93 -6.03
N ILE A 88 13.34 -9.13 -5.56
CA ILE A 88 14.49 -9.89 -6.08
C ILE A 88 14.25 -10.26 -7.55
N LEU A 89 13.10 -10.86 -7.86
CA LEU A 89 12.80 -11.33 -9.21
C LEU A 89 12.70 -10.16 -10.21
N ALA A 90 12.04 -9.07 -9.81
CA ALA A 90 11.88 -7.89 -10.64
C ALA A 90 13.20 -7.13 -10.83
N ALA A 91 14.09 -7.09 -9.84
CA ALA A 91 15.41 -6.50 -10.01
C ALA A 91 16.24 -7.24 -11.07
N LEU A 92 16.22 -8.57 -11.05
CA LEU A 92 16.87 -9.40 -12.07
C LEU A 92 16.27 -9.16 -13.46
N ALA A 93 14.94 -9.18 -13.56
CA ALA A 93 14.24 -8.90 -14.82
C ALA A 93 14.54 -7.49 -15.34
N ALA A 94 14.47 -6.47 -14.48
CA ALA A 94 14.74 -5.08 -14.82
C ALA A 94 16.17 -4.88 -15.31
N TYR A 95 17.14 -5.51 -14.66
CA TYR A 95 18.53 -5.47 -15.08
C TYR A 95 18.71 -6.07 -16.47
N ALA A 96 18.08 -7.22 -16.75
CA ALA A 96 18.11 -7.83 -18.06
C ALA A 96 17.49 -6.91 -19.15
N PHE A 97 16.35 -6.28 -18.87
CA PHE A 97 15.72 -5.33 -19.80
C PHE A 97 16.55 -4.06 -20.02
N ALA A 98 17.24 -3.57 -18.99
CA ALA A 98 18.04 -2.35 -19.06
C ALA A 98 19.39 -2.57 -19.75
N ARG A 99 20.10 -3.67 -19.45
CA ARG A 99 21.50 -3.86 -19.83
C ARG A 99 21.72 -4.84 -20.99
N PHE A 100 20.85 -5.82 -21.19
CA PHE A 100 21.01 -6.77 -22.29
C PHE A 100 20.24 -6.35 -23.54
N SER A 101 20.78 -6.72 -24.70
CA SER A 101 20.13 -6.61 -26.00
C SER A 101 19.71 -8.00 -26.47
N PHE A 102 18.41 -8.21 -26.65
CA PHE A 102 17.87 -9.45 -27.22
C PHE A 102 16.69 -9.15 -28.15
N PRO A 103 16.41 -9.97 -29.17
CA PRO A 103 15.55 -9.58 -30.28
C PRO A 103 14.11 -9.21 -29.89
N ILE A 104 13.55 -9.87 -28.87
CA ILE A 104 12.15 -9.68 -28.44
C ILE A 104 11.97 -8.71 -27.26
N LYS A 105 13.03 -7.98 -26.88
CA LYS A 105 13.06 -7.15 -25.67
C LYS A 105 11.91 -6.16 -25.57
N ASN A 106 11.70 -5.39 -26.64
CA ASN A 106 10.67 -4.36 -26.66
C ASN A 106 9.27 -4.98 -26.64
N TYR A 107 9.06 -6.10 -27.32
CA TYR A 107 7.78 -6.79 -27.31
C TYR A 107 7.43 -7.33 -25.92
N LEU A 108 8.36 -8.02 -25.24
CA LEU A 108 8.11 -8.52 -23.88
C LEU A 108 7.83 -7.38 -22.90
N PHE A 109 8.58 -6.29 -23.00
CA PHE A 109 8.39 -5.13 -22.13
C PHE A 109 7.02 -4.45 -22.39
N LEU A 110 6.63 -4.26 -23.65
CA LEU A 110 5.33 -3.70 -24.00
C LEU A 110 4.18 -4.60 -23.54
N THR A 111 4.27 -5.91 -23.74
CA THR A 111 3.27 -6.88 -23.24
C THR A 111 3.10 -6.78 -21.74
N MET A 112 4.20 -6.67 -20.98
CA MET A 112 4.15 -6.46 -19.53
C MET A 112 3.37 -5.18 -19.18
N LEU A 113 3.64 -4.07 -19.87
CA LEU A 113 2.92 -2.80 -19.66
C LEU A 113 1.43 -2.90 -19.98
N PHE A 114 1.06 -3.58 -21.07
CA PHE A 114 -0.35 -3.78 -21.41
C PHE A 114 -1.10 -4.58 -20.35
N ILE A 115 -0.50 -5.65 -19.83
CA ILE A 115 -1.11 -6.46 -18.77
C ILE A 115 -1.30 -5.64 -17.49
N MET A 116 -0.41 -4.69 -17.18
CA MET A 116 -0.55 -3.79 -16.02
C MET A 116 -1.77 -2.87 -16.11
N THR A 117 -2.29 -2.60 -17.31
CA THR A 117 -3.51 -1.79 -17.46
C THR A 117 -4.79 -2.54 -17.11
N VAL A 118 -4.72 -3.86 -16.98
CA VAL A 118 -5.89 -4.68 -16.62
C VAL A 118 -6.31 -4.36 -15.19
N PRO A 119 -7.58 -3.96 -14.96
CA PRO A 119 -8.06 -3.66 -13.62
C PRO A 119 -7.95 -4.89 -12.71
N GLN A 120 -7.33 -4.72 -11.55
CA GLN A 120 -7.13 -5.82 -10.59
C GLN A 120 -8.46 -6.46 -10.16
N GLN A 121 -9.53 -5.67 -10.08
CA GLN A 121 -10.86 -6.12 -9.69
C GLN A 121 -11.45 -7.13 -10.69
N MET A 122 -11.14 -7.00 -11.99
CA MET A 122 -11.62 -7.94 -13.02
C MET A 122 -10.94 -9.31 -12.91
N MET A 123 -9.76 -9.38 -12.29
CA MET A 123 -8.96 -10.59 -12.15
C MET A 123 -9.34 -11.45 -10.94
N ILE A 124 -10.23 -10.96 -10.06
CA ILE A 124 -10.60 -11.66 -8.81
C ILE A 124 -11.22 -13.03 -9.10
N ILE A 125 -12.19 -13.11 -10.03
CA ILE A 125 -12.88 -14.38 -10.35
C ILE A 125 -11.90 -15.39 -10.97
N PRO A 126 -11.11 -15.06 -12.01
CA PRO A 126 -10.07 -15.96 -12.52
C PRO A 126 -9.07 -16.43 -11.47
N ILE A 127 -8.56 -15.53 -10.63
CA ILE A 127 -7.60 -15.86 -9.58
C ILE A 127 -8.23 -16.80 -8.54
N PHE A 128 -9.49 -16.59 -8.18
CA PHE A 128 -10.21 -17.48 -7.27
C PHE A 128 -10.24 -18.92 -7.80
N PHE A 129 -10.65 -19.12 -9.06
CA PHE A 129 -10.67 -20.45 -9.67
C PHE A 129 -9.27 -21.05 -9.80
N MET A 130 -8.26 -20.23 -10.12
CA MET A 130 -6.87 -20.67 -10.17
C MET A 130 -6.39 -21.18 -8.80
N LEU A 131 -6.59 -20.41 -7.73
CA LEU A 131 -6.24 -20.81 -6.38
C LEU A 131 -7.04 -22.03 -5.90
N HIS A 132 -8.31 -22.14 -6.30
CA HIS A 132 -9.15 -23.30 -6.00
C HIS A 132 -8.56 -24.58 -6.57
N ASN A 133 -8.26 -24.55 -7.87
CA ASN A 133 -7.75 -25.71 -8.61
C ASN A 133 -6.35 -26.09 -8.14
N MET A 134 -5.55 -25.12 -7.71
CA MET A 134 -4.22 -25.33 -7.12
C MET A 134 -4.26 -25.75 -5.64
N LYS A 135 -5.45 -25.84 -5.01
CA LYS A 135 -5.63 -26.10 -3.57
C LYS A 135 -4.91 -25.07 -2.67
N LEU A 136 -4.79 -23.84 -3.16
CA LEU A 136 -4.17 -22.71 -2.45
C LEU A 136 -5.20 -21.72 -1.90
N LEU A 137 -6.51 -21.98 -2.06
CA LEU A 137 -7.54 -21.18 -1.41
C LEU A 137 -7.39 -21.20 0.10
N ASN A 138 -7.63 -20.04 0.72
CA ASN A 138 -7.55 -19.84 2.17
C ASN A 138 -6.18 -20.21 2.76
N THR A 139 -5.10 -20.03 2.00
CA THR A 139 -3.73 -20.25 2.46
C THR A 139 -2.91 -18.97 2.38
N TYR A 140 -1.93 -18.80 3.29
CA TYR A 140 -0.96 -17.70 3.18
C TYR A 140 -0.14 -17.78 1.91
N LEU A 141 0.27 -18.98 1.49
CA LEU A 141 1.04 -19.18 0.27
C LEU A 141 0.29 -18.66 -0.97
N GLY A 142 -1.01 -18.95 -1.08
CA GLY A 142 -1.85 -18.43 -2.17
C GLY A 142 -1.84 -16.91 -2.24
N LEU A 143 -2.01 -16.23 -1.10
CA LEU A 143 -1.95 -14.77 -1.03
C LEU A 143 -0.56 -14.22 -1.35
N ILE A 144 0.49 -14.86 -0.83
CA ILE A 144 1.88 -14.45 -1.07
C ILE A 144 2.19 -14.51 -2.57
N LEU A 145 1.79 -15.58 -3.25
CA LEU A 145 2.02 -15.74 -4.68
C LEU A 145 1.22 -14.71 -5.50
N VAL A 146 -0.03 -14.43 -5.13
CA VAL A 146 -0.85 -13.42 -5.81
C VAL A 146 -0.23 -12.02 -5.67
N HIS A 147 0.11 -11.60 -4.44
CA HIS A 147 0.73 -10.29 -4.21
C HIS A 147 2.10 -10.18 -4.88
N SER A 148 2.93 -11.22 -4.82
CA SER A 148 4.23 -11.23 -5.49
C SER A 148 4.06 -11.10 -7.02
N SER A 149 3.15 -11.87 -7.62
CA SER A 149 2.91 -11.84 -9.06
C SER A 149 2.46 -10.46 -9.53
N TRP A 150 1.65 -9.76 -8.74
CA TRP A 150 1.21 -8.39 -9.03
C TRP A 150 2.33 -7.36 -8.88
N GLY A 151 3.23 -7.55 -7.90
CA GLY A 151 4.35 -6.65 -7.65
C GLY A 151 5.42 -6.69 -8.73
N ILE A 152 5.67 -7.87 -9.34
CA ILE A 152 6.79 -8.05 -10.29
C ILE A 152 6.74 -7.06 -11.48
N PRO A 153 5.63 -6.89 -12.22
CA PRO A 153 5.58 -5.96 -13.36
C PRO A 153 5.85 -4.51 -12.96
N TRP A 154 5.24 -4.05 -11.87
CA TRP A 154 5.41 -2.68 -11.36
C TRP A 154 6.86 -2.42 -10.95
N ILE A 155 7.44 -3.30 -10.13
CA ILE A 155 8.82 -3.14 -9.67
C ILE A 155 9.79 -3.23 -10.84
N THR A 156 9.55 -4.13 -11.80
CA THR A 156 10.41 -4.29 -12.99
C THR A 156 10.41 -3.01 -13.83
N PHE A 157 9.24 -2.41 -14.04
CA PHE A 157 9.10 -1.14 -14.75
C PHE A 157 9.88 -0.01 -14.06
N PHE A 158 9.67 0.18 -12.76
CA PHE A 158 10.35 1.23 -11.99
C PHE A 158 11.87 1.04 -11.96
N LEU A 159 12.34 -0.17 -11.64
CA LEU A 159 13.77 -0.45 -11.54
C LEU A 159 14.46 -0.37 -12.90
N ARG A 160 13.81 -0.78 -14.00
CA ARG A 160 14.39 -0.64 -15.34
C ARG A 160 14.63 0.83 -15.68
N ASN A 161 13.68 1.72 -15.37
CA ASN A 161 13.82 3.15 -15.63
C ASN A 161 14.93 3.78 -14.78
N TYR A 162 15.21 3.23 -13.59
CA TYR A 162 16.34 3.65 -12.76
C TYR A 162 17.69 3.08 -13.24
N PHE A 163 17.69 1.85 -13.78
CA PHE A 163 18.91 1.19 -14.25
C PHE A 163 19.37 1.63 -15.65
N THR A 164 18.52 2.29 -16.43
CA THR A 164 18.84 2.79 -17.78
C THR A 164 19.52 4.13 -17.68
#